data_AF-A0A3B0QDW1-F1
#
_entry.id   AF-A0A3B0QDW1-F1
#
_cell.length_a   1.000
_cell.length_b   1.000
_cell.length_c   1.000
_cell.angle_alpha   90.00
_cell.angle_beta   90.00
_cell.angle_gamma   90.00
#
_symmetry.space_group_name_H-M   'P 1'
#
loop_
_entity.id
_entity.type
_entity.pdbx_description
1 polymer ?
#
loop_
_entity_poly.entity_id
_entity_poly.type
_entity_poly.pdbx_seq_one_letter_code
_entity_poly.pdbx_strand_id
1 'polypeptide(L)'
;MLEVRGIGMIDVKYMYGVKSVATSSVIDLVVELVKTERQNELDRLGLDFLKYPIFGRSINKIQIPIKEGGSAASLIETAVGFYLSKRDGLNVIAEMEKRRLEEDE
;
A
#
# COMPACT_ATOMS: atom_id res chain seq x y z
N MET A 1 12.64 -14.04 -12.36
CA MET A 1 13.39 -13.07 -13.18
C MET A 1 12.69 -11.73 -13.12
N LEU A 2 13.44 -10.64 -13.12
CA LEU A 2 12.94 -9.26 -13.14
C LEU A 2 13.66 -8.50 -14.27
N GLU A 3 12.94 -7.67 -15.01
CA GLU A 3 13.54 -6.72 -15.96
C GLU A 3 13.77 -5.39 -15.25
N VAL A 4 14.99 -4.87 -15.35
CA VAL A 4 15.34 -3.57 -14.79
C VAL A 4 15.88 -2.71 -15.92
N ARG A 5 15.13 -1.65 -16.26
CA ARG A 5 15.53 -0.72 -17.33
C ARG A 5 16.91 -0.13 -17.04
N GLY A 6 17.77 -0.15 -18.07
CA GLY A 6 19.16 0.31 -17.98
C GLY A 6 20.16 -0.73 -17.46
N ILE A 7 19.69 -1.88 -16.95
CA ILE A 7 20.53 -3.00 -16.52
C ILE A 7 20.26 -4.25 -17.37
N GLY A 8 18.99 -4.60 -17.57
CA GLY A 8 18.54 -5.79 -18.30
C GLY A 8 17.80 -6.79 -17.40
N MET A 9 17.86 -8.07 -17.77
CA MET A 9 17.22 -9.16 -17.03
C MET A 9 18.08 -9.59 -15.83
N ILE A 10 17.47 -9.68 -14.65
CA ILE A 10 18.12 -10.15 -13.43
C ILE A 10 17.42 -11.36 -12.81
N ASP A 11 18.18 -12.18 -12.09
CA ASP A 11 17.64 -13.26 -11.26
C ASP A 11 17.67 -12.87 -9.78
N VAL A 12 16.48 -12.55 -9.25
CA VAL A 12 16.27 -12.14 -7.86
C VAL A 12 16.72 -13.22 -6.87
N LYS A 13 16.55 -14.51 -7.17
CA LYS A 13 16.90 -15.61 -6.27
C LYS A 13 18.41 -15.72 -6.09
N TYR A 14 19.17 -15.58 -7.17
CA TYR A 14 20.63 -15.64 -7.12
C TYR A 14 21.24 -14.38 -6.50
N MET A 15 20.63 -13.21 -6.71
CA MET A 15 21.15 -11.95 -6.19
C MET A 15 20.84 -11.70 -4.72
N TYR A 16 19.61 -11.99 -4.28
CA TYR A 16 19.13 -11.65 -2.93
C TYR A 16 18.85 -12.88 -2.05
N GLY A 17 19.02 -14.08 -2.61
CA GLY A 17 18.86 -15.35 -1.92
C GLY A 17 17.43 -15.90 -1.97
N VAL A 18 17.29 -17.13 -1.47
CA VAL A 18 16.03 -17.89 -1.55
C VAL A 18 14.88 -17.26 -0.75
N LYS A 19 15.17 -16.48 0.30
CA LYS A 19 14.15 -15.81 1.13
C LYS A 19 13.45 -14.66 0.40
N SER A 20 14.02 -14.15 -0.68
CA SER A 20 13.46 -13.04 -1.47
C SER A 20 12.48 -13.49 -2.55
N VAL A 21 12.22 -14.79 -2.65
CA VAL A 21 11.29 -15.36 -3.63
C VAL A 21 10.33 -16.32 -2.93
N ALA A 22 9.07 -16.31 -3.38
CA ALA A 22 8.06 -17.28 -2.98
C ALA A 22 7.39 -17.82 -4.25
N THR A 23 7.03 -19.11 -4.24
CA THR A 23 6.35 -19.75 -5.38
C THR A 23 4.91 -19.22 -5.55
N SER A 24 4.26 -18.83 -4.45
CA SER A 24 2.90 -18.30 -4.43
C SER A 24 2.63 -17.46 -3.19
N SER A 25 1.68 -16.54 -3.29
CA SER A 25 1.12 -15.79 -2.15
C SER A 25 -0.37 -15.55 -2.38
N VAL A 26 -1.13 -15.43 -1.29
CA VAL A 26 -2.50 -14.87 -1.35
C VAL A 26 -2.40 -13.37 -1.64
N ILE A 27 -3.34 -12.84 -2.41
CA ILE A 27 -3.42 -11.41 -2.75
C ILE A 27 -4.52 -10.78 -1.89
N ASP A 28 -4.12 -10.06 -0.85
CA ASP A 28 -5.05 -9.43 0.11
C ASP A 28 -5.34 -7.95 -0.21
N LEU A 29 -4.41 -7.28 -0.90
CA LEU A 29 -4.41 -5.84 -1.11
C LEU A 29 -3.86 -5.49 -2.50
N VAL A 30 -4.53 -4.55 -3.18
CA VAL A 30 -4.03 -3.89 -4.39
C VAL A 30 -3.54 -2.50 -4.04
N VAL A 31 -2.27 -2.21 -4.31
CA VAL A 31 -1.74 -0.85 -4.25
C VAL A 31 -1.61 -0.33 -5.68
N GLU A 32 -2.44 0.65 -6.04
CA GLU A 32 -2.39 1.28 -7.36
C GLU A 32 -1.60 2.59 -7.28
N LEU A 33 -0.49 2.65 -8.03
CA LEU A 33 0.30 3.87 -8.17
C LEU A 33 -0.36 4.77 -9.22
N VAL A 34 -0.85 5.93 -8.79
CA VAL A 34 -1.49 6.91 -9.67
C VAL A 34 -0.57 8.11 -9.88
N LYS A 35 -0.73 8.79 -11.01
CA LYS A 35 0.00 10.04 -11.24
C LYS A 35 -0.48 11.13 -10.29
N THR A 36 0.44 12.02 -9.92
CA THR A 36 0.18 13.10 -8.95
C THR A 36 -0.93 14.06 -9.38
N GLU A 37 -1.18 14.23 -10.68
CA GLU A 37 -2.26 15.11 -11.16
C GLU A 37 -3.65 14.68 -10.67
N ARG A 38 -3.83 13.40 -10.31
CA ARG A 38 -5.07 12.85 -9.72
C ARG A 38 -5.14 12.94 -8.20
N GLN A 39 -4.17 13.60 -7.54
CA GLN A 39 -4.10 13.65 -6.07
C GLN A 39 -5.36 14.28 -5.43
N ASN A 40 -6.05 15.19 -6.12
CA ASN A 40 -7.26 15.83 -5.60
C ASN A 40 -8.50 14.91 -5.60
N GLU A 41 -8.43 13.78 -6.30
CA GLU A 41 -9.52 12.78 -6.38
C GLU A 41 -9.33 11.66 -5.33
N LEU A 42 -8.23 11.68 -4.57
CA LEU A 42 -7.88 10.65 -3.60
C LEU A 42 -8.46 10.95 -2.22
N ASP A 43 -8.93 9.89 -1.55
CA ASP A 43 -9.27 9.95 -0.13
C ASP A 43 -8.01 10.27 0.69
N ARG A 44 -8.05 11.38 1.43
CA ARG A 44 -6.95 11.87 2.27
C ARG A 44 -7.02 11.34 3.70
N LEU A 45 -8.19 10.88 4.13
CA LEU A 45 -8.41 10.39 5.49
C LEU A 45 -8.21 8.87 5.58
N GLY A 46 -8.36 8.15 4.46
CA GLY A 46 -8.20 6.70 4.43
C GLY A 46 -9.24 6.03 5.33
N LEU A 47 -10.49 6.48 5.28
CA LEU A 47 -11.53 5.95 6.16
C LEU A 47 -11.84 4.50 5.80
N ASP A 48 -12.04 4.26 4.50
CA ASP A 48 -12.38 2.96 3.92
C ASP A 48 -11.41 2.56 2.80
N PHE A 49 -11.29 1.25 2.59
CA PHE A 49 -10.57 0.72 1.43
C PHE A 49 -11.44 0.75 0.18
N LEU A 50 -10.85 1.14 -0.95
CA LEU A 50 -11.44 0.89 -2.26
C LEU A 50 -11.54 -0.62 -2.51
N LYS A 51 -12.37 -1.01 -3.48
CA LYS A 51 -12.52 -2.42 -3.88
C LYS A 51 -11.99 -2.63 -5.30
N TYR A 52 -11.19 -3.67 -5.47
CA TYR A 52 -10.71 -4.12 -6.77
C TYR A 52 -11.43 -5.42 -7.16
N PRO A 53 -12.24 -5.43 -8.23
CA PRO A 53 -12.96 -6.63 -8.67
C PRO A 53 -12.00 -7.63 -9.31
N ILE A 54 -12.07 -8.90 -8.88
CA ILE A 54 -11.26 -9.99 -9.40
C ILE A 54 -12.03 -11.32 -9.26
N PHE A 55 -12.18 -12.05 -10.38
CA PHE A 55 -12.89 -13.35 -10.45
C PHE A 55 -14.27 -13.37 -9.75
N GLY A 56 -15.08 -12.33 -9.94
CA GLY A 56 -16.43 -12.23 -9.33
C GLY A 56 -16.42 -11.95 -7.82
N ARG A 57 -15.26 -11.64 -7.24
CA ARG A 57 -15.08 -11.15 -5.87
C ARG A 57 -14.40 -9.78 -5.89
N SER A 58 -14.18 -9.20 -4.72
CA SER A 58 -13.39 -7.98 -4.59
C SER A 58 -12.35 -8.10 -3.49
N ILE A 59 -11.16 -7.56 -3.73
CA ILE A 59 -10.11 -7.40 -2.71
C ILE A 59 -9.93 -5.92 -2.38
N ASN A 60 -9.31 -5.63 -1.23
CA ASN A 60 -9.08 -4.26 -0.80
C ASN A 60 -8.08 -3.57 -1.73
N LYS A 61 -8.24 -2.26 -1.90
CA LYS A 61 -7.42 -1.43 -2.77
C LYS A 61 -7.10 -0.10 -2.11
N ILE A 62 -5.86 0.35 -2.29
CA ILE A 62 -5.37 1.68 -1.91
C ILE A 62 -4.78 2.32 -3.17
N GLN A 63 -5.06 3.60 -3.38
CA GLN A 63 -4.42 4.40 -4.43
C GLN A 63 -3.39 5.32 -3.79
N ILE A 64 -2.18 5.35 -4.35
CA ILE A 64 -1.08 6.18 -3.86
C ILE A 64 -0.56 7.05 -5.00
N PRO A 65 -0.50 8.37 -4.83
CA PRO A 65 0.08 9.24 -5.84
C PRO A 65 1.60 9.09 -5.81
N ILE A 66 2.22 8.89 -6.98
CA ILE A 66 3.68 8.89 -7.10
C ILE A 66 4.17 10.25 -7.62
N LYS A 67 5.09 10.85 -6.87
CA LYS A 67 5.81 12.09 -7.24
C LYS A 67 7.23 11.74 -7.66
N GLU A 68 7.79 12.52 -8.57
CA GLU A 68 9.20 12.43 -8.91
C GLU A 68 10.06 12.63 -7.66
N GLY A 69 11.10 11.79 -7.49
CA GLY A 69 11.98 11.81 -6.32
C GLY A 69 11.45 11.07 -5.09
N GLY A 70 10.20 10.60 -5.08
CA GLY A 70 9.65 9.78 -4.00
C GLY A 70 9.99 8.29 -4.14
N SER A 71 10.20 7.59 -3.02
CA SER A 71 10.40 6.14 -3.02
C SER A 71 9.07 5.40 -3.09
N ALA A 72 8.78 4.76 -4.23
CA ALA A 72 7.61 3.89 -4.39
C ALA A 72 7.60 2.74 -3.36
N ALA A 73 8.78 2.19 -3.04
CA ALA A 73 8.90 1.09 -2.08
C ALA A 73 8.41 1.49 -0.69
N SER A 74 8.87 2.63 -0.17
CA SER A 74 8.48 3.15 1.15
C SER A 74 6.98 3.46 1.24
N LEU A 75 6.41 3.99 0.15
CA LEU A 75 4.98 4.25 0.05
C LEU A 75 4.16 2.95 0.08
N ILE A 76 4.59 1.93 -0.66
CA ILE A 76 3.92 0.62 -0.68
C ILE A 76 4.02 -0.04 0.70
N GLU A 77 5.17 -0.03 1.35
CA GLU A 77 5.36 -0.57 2.71
C GLU A 77 4.44 0.10 3.73
N THR A 78 4.34 1.43 3.67
CA THR A 78 3.46 2.21 4.55
C THR A 78 1.99 1.84 4.34
N ALA A 79 1.57 1.68 3.08
CA ALA A 79 0.20 1.28 2.75
C ALA A 79 -0.14 -0.14 3.25
N VAL A 80 0.83 -1.06 3.16
CA VAL A 80 0.70 -2.41 3.75
C VAL A 80 0.59 -2.33 5.27
N GLY A 81 1.43 -1.55 5.95
CA GLY A 81 1.36 -1.36 7.40
C GLY A 81 0.03 -0.76 7.86
N PHE A 82 -0.49 0.21 7.11
CA PHE A 82 -1.82 0.79 7.34
C PHE A 82 -2.93 -0.25 7.16
N TYR A 83 -2.88 -1.05 6.09
CA TYR A 83 -3.83 -2.13 5.84
C TYR A 83 -3.85 -3.16 6.98
N LEU A 84 -2.67 -3.61 7.42
CA LEU A 84 -2.54 -4.56 8.52
C LEU A 84 -3.07 -3.97 9.83
N SER A 85 -2.72 -2.73 10.15
CA SER A 85 -3.24 -2.03 11.35
C SER A 85 -4.76 -1.96 11.38
N LYS A 86 -5.39 -1.57 10.27
CA LYS A 86 -6.86 -1.53 10.14
C LYS A 86 -7.47 -2.93 10.24
N ARG A 87 -6.85 -3.93 9.61
CA ARG A 87 -7.29 -5.34 9.68
C ARG A 87 -7.26 -5.88 11.11
N ASP A 88 -6.26 -5.46 11.88
CA ASP A 88 -6.08 -5.86 13.28
C ASP A 88 -6.95 -5.02 14.25
N GLY A 89 -7.80 -4.13 13.72
CA GLY A 89 -8.82 -3.40 14.47
C GLY A 89 -8.43 -1.99 14.92
N LEU A 90 -7.27 -1.47 14.51
CA LEU A 90 -6.85 -0.12 14.86
C LEU A 90 -7.64 0.93 14.06
N ASN A 91 -8.38 1.79 14.77
CA ASN A 91 -8.98 3.00 14.20
C ASN A 91 -8.21 4.25 14.66
N VAL A 92 -7.20 4.63 13.86
CA VAL A 92 -6.35 5.79 14.16
C VAL A 92 -7.16 7.08 14.28
N ILE A 93 -8.22 7.26 13.48
CA ILE A 93 -9.04 8.49 13.53
C ILE A 93 -9.81 8.55 14.86
N ALA A 94 -10.44 7.45 15.29
CA ALA A 94 -11.13 7.41 16.57
C ALA A 94 -10.18 7.66 17.75
N GLU A 95 -8.96 7.13 17.68
CA GLU A 95 -7.93 7.36 18.71
C GLU A 95 -7.47 8.83 18.73
N MET A 96 -7.35 9.47 17.56
CA MET A 96 -7.03 10.91 17.48
C MET A 96 -8.16 11.78 18.01
N GLU A 97 -9.42 11.44 17.71
CA GLU A 97 -10.59 12.16 18.24
C GLU A 97 -10.66 12.04 19.77
N LYS A 98 -10.42 10.85 20.31
CA LYS A 98 -10.37 10.63 21.76
C LYS A 98 -9.32 11.50 22.44
N ARG A 99 -8.10 11.54 21.89
CA ARG A 99 -7.01 12.38 22.44
C ARG A 99 -7.33 13.87 22.40
N ARG A 100 -7.94 14.34 21.31
CA ARG A 100 -8.33 15.76 21.20
C ARG A 100 -9.36 16.15 22.26
N LEU A 101 -10.32 15.27 22.56
CA LEU A 101 -11.31 15.51 23.60
C LEU A 101 -10.69 15.53 25.01
N GLU A 102 -9.69 14.69 25.27
CA GLU A 102 -8.95 14.66 26.54
C GLU A 102 -8.05 15.89 26.75
N GLU A 103 -7.63 16.57 25.67
CA GLU A 103 -6.82 17.80 25.73
C GLU A 103 -7.66 19.08 25.91
N ASP A 104 -8.96 19.02 25.55
CA ASP A 104 -9.92 20.13 25.66
C ASP A 104 -10.61 20.18 27.05
N GLU A 105 -10.39 19.18 27.93
CA GLU A 105 -10.83 19.12 29.34
C GLU A 105 -9.74 19.58 30.33
#